data_AF-A0AAU5A3P7-F1
#
_entry.id   AF-A0AAU5A3P7-F1
#
_cell.length_a   1.000
_cell.length_b   1.000
_cell.length_c   1.000
_cell.angle_alpha   90.00
_cell.angle_beta   90.00
_cell.angle_gamma   90.00
#
_symmetry.space_group_name_H-M   'P 1'
#
loop_
_entity.id
_entity.type
_entity.pdbx_description
1 polymer ?
#
loop_
_entity_poly.entity_id
_entity_poly.type
_entity_poly.pdbx_seq_one_letter_code
_entity_poly.pdbx_strand_id
1 'polypeptide(L)' 'MEEQSQASRPRLTESQQSRVEFARQDLDKARAADLMEMDGAALVLQIERLRARLHDVLSLVEETFES' A
#
# COMPACT_ATOMS: atom_id res chain seq x y z
N MET A 1 29.86 -8.95 -19.19
CA MET A 1 29.18 -8.27 -18.07
C MET A 1 27.90 -7.71 -18.64
N GLU A 2 26.77 -8.35 -18.34
CA GLU A 2 25.46 -7.82 -18.72
C GLU A 2 25.21 -6.61 -17.82
N GLU A 3 25.36 -5.41 -18.39
CA GLU A 3 24.71 -4.22 -17.83
C GLU A 3 23.21 -4.52 -17.86
N GLN A 4 22.70 -5.05 -16.75
CA GLN A 4 21.27 -5.08 -16.49
C GLN A 4 20.83 -3.62 -16.54
N SER A 5 20.31 -3.22 -17.70
CA SER A 5 19.60 -1.98 -17.90
C SER A 5 18.60 -1.86 -16.76
N GLN A 6 18.97 -1.09 -15.74
CA GLN A 6 18.12 -0.78 -14.62
C GLN A 6 17.03 0.09 -15.22
N ALA A 7 15.98 -0.55 -15.74
CA ALA A 7 14.87 0.12 -16.37
C ALA A 7 14.43 1.22 -15.41
N SER A 8 14.61 2.47 -15.83
CA SER A 8 14.26 3.63 -15.02
C SER A 8 12.83 3.42 -14.56
N ARG A 9 12.62 3.20 -13.26
CA ARG A 9 11.28 3.01 -12.72
C ARG A 9 10.44 4.20 -13.18
N PRO A 10 9.25 3.97 -13.77
CA PRO A 10 8.36 5.05 -14.14
C PRO A 10 8.18 5.97 -12.93
N ARG A 11 8.35 7.28 -13.12
CA ARG A 11 8.06 8.23 -12.04
C ARG A 11 6.57 8.18 -11.78
N LEU A 12 6.19 7.95 -10.52
CA LEU A 12 4.80 8.01 -10.10
C LEU A 12 4.26 9.42 -10.35
N THR A 13 3.01 9.50 -10.80
CA THR A 13 2.27 10.77 -10.78
C THR A 13 2.02 11.20 -9.32
N GLU A 14 1.66 12.46 -9.09
CA GLU A 14 1.36 12.97 -7.74
C GLU A 14 0.24 12.17 -7.06
N SER A 15 -0.78 11.75 -7.82
CA SER A 15 -1.89 10.91 -7.32
C SER A 15 -1.40 9.53 -6.89
N GLN A 16 -0.56 8.90 -7.72
CA GLN A 16 0.04 7.59 -7.43
C GLN A 16 0.98 7.66 -6.22
N GLN A 17 1.80 8.71 -6.12
CA GLN A 17 2.67 8.97 -4.99
C GLN A 17 1.87 9.13 -3.68
N SER A 18 0.79 9.92 -3.73
CA SER A 18 -0.11 10.12 -2.59
C SER A 18 -0.70 8.79 -2.10
N ARG A 19 -1.15 7.92 -3.03
CA ARG A 19 -1.68 6.59 -2.69
C ARG A 19 -0.65 5.70 -2.02
N VAL A 20 0.61 5.71 -2.48
CA VAL A 20 1.72 4.99 -1.83
C VAL A 20 1.94 5.50 -0.40
N GLU A 21 1.95 6.82 -0.21
CA GLU A 21 2.16 7.42 1.12
C GLU A 21 1.05 7.04 2.09
N PHE A 22 -0.21 7.12 1.65
CA PHE A 22 -1.34 6.65 2.44
C PHE A 22 -1.26 5.16 2.77
N ALA A 23 -0.84 4.32 1.82
CA ALA A 23 -0.65 2.89 2.06
C ALA A 23 0.42 2.61 3.12
N ARG A 24 1.54 3.32 3.07
CA ARG A 24 2.61 3.21 4.08
C ARG A 24 2.11 3.63 5.47
N GLN A 25 1.43 4.77 5.56
CA GLN A 25 0.88 5.25 6.83
C GLN A 25 -0.13 4.29 7.44
N ASP A 26 -1.02 3.69 6.64
CA ASP A 26 -1.98 2.70 7.14
C ASP A 26 -1.30 1.41 7.60
N LEU A 27 -0.27 0.96 6.87
CA LEU A 27 0.52 -0.20 7.27
C LEU A 27 1.28 0.05 8.59
N ASP A 28 1.87 1.22 8.75
CA ASP A 28 2.58 1.59 9.98
C ASP A 28 1.64 1.69 11.17
N LYS A 29 0.44 2.28 10.98
CA LYS A 29 -0.62 2.29 11.99
C LYS A 29 -1.06 0.88 12.38
N ALA A 30 -1.23 0.00 11.40
CA ALA A 30 -1.62 -1.39 11.64
C ALA A 30 -0.57 -2.17 12.43
N ARG A 31 0.72 -1.94 12.13
CA ARG A 31 1.84 -2.56 12.86
C ARG A 31 1.99 -2.05 14.28
N ALA A 32 1.66 -0.78 14.51
CA ALA A 32 1.69 -0.17 15.83
C ALA A 32 0.46 -0.53 16.69
N ALA A 33 -0.59 -1.11 16.10
CA ALA A 33 -1.78 -1.51 16.83
C ALA A 33 -1.50 -2.74 17.70
N ASP A 34 -1.84 -2.65 18.99
CA ASP A 34 -1.86 -3.82 19.86
C ASP A 34 -3.15 -4.60 19.64
N LEU A 35 -3.07 -5.61 18.76
CA LEU A 35 -4.23 -6.42 18.38
C LEU A 35 -4.84 -7.19 19.54
N MET A 36 -4.09 -7.44 20.62
CA MET A 36 -4.61 -8.18 21.79
C MET A 36 -5.56 -7.33 22.64
N GLU A 37 -5.40 -6.01 22.61
CA GLU A 37 -6.22 -5.05 23.36
C GLU A 37 -7.41 -4.52 22.53
N MET A 38 -7.50 -4.87 21.25
CA MET A 38 -8.59 -4.44 20.39
C MET A 38 -9.84 -5.29 20.61
N ASP A 39 -11.00 -4.65 20.75
CA ASP A 39 -12.27 -5.35 20.72
C ASP A 39 -12.56 -5.92 19.31
N GLY A 40 -13.52 -6.85 19.24
CA GLY A 40 -13.85 -7.52 17.98
C GLY A 40 -14.29 -6.59 16.87
N ALA A 41 -14.99 -5.49 17.18
CA ALA A 41 -15.43 -4.53 16.17
C ALA A 41 -14.25 -3.71 15.63
N ALA A 42 -13.34 -3.30 16.52
CA ALA A 42 -12.11 -2.62 16.17
C ALA A 42 -11.21 -3.51 15.30
N LEU A 43 -11.08 -4.79 15.62
CA LEU A 43 -10.33 -5.76 14.82
C LEU A 43 -10.92 -5.91 13.40
N VAL A 44 -12.24 -6.04 13.29
CA VAL A 44 -12.93 -6.13 11.99
C VAL A 44 -12.65 -4.87 11.16
N LEU A 45 -12.79 -3.68 11.75
CA LEU A 45 -12.52 -2.43 11.04
C LEU A 45 -11.06 -2.31 10.59
N GLN A 46 -10.12 -2.76 11.40
CA GLN A 46 -8.70 -2.76 11.06
C GLN A 46 -8.40 -3.69 9.88
N ILE A 47 -9.00 -4.88 9.88
CA ILE A 47 -8.87 -5.85 8.79
C ILE A 47 -9.50 -5.29 7.50
N GLU A 48 -10.70 -4.72 7.56
CA GLU A 48 -11.36 -4.14 6.38
C GLU A 48 -10.56 -2.96 5.81
N ARG A 49 -9.97 -2.12 6.66
CA ARG A 49 -9.07 -1.04 6.21
C ARG A 49 -7.85 -1.60 5.49
N LEU A 50 -7.22 -2.65 6.03
CA LEU A 50 -6.07 -3.31 5.39
C LEU A 50 -6.45 -3.96 4.06
N ARG A 51 -7.63 -4.60 3.97
CA ARG A 51 -8.15 -5.19 2.73
C ARG A 51 -8.37 -4.13 1.66
N ALA A 52 -9.04 -3.04 2.01
CA ALA A 52 -9.25 -1.93 1.08
C ALA A 52 -7.92 -1.33 0.60
N ARG A 53 -6.94 -1.18 1.50
CA ARG A 53 -5.62 -0.65 1.15
C ARG A 53 -4.82 -1.60 0.26
N LEU A 54 -4.88 -2.90 0.52
CA LEU A 54 -4.23 -3.89 -0.34
C LEU A 54 -4.83 -3.88 -1.75
N HIS A 55 -6.16 -3.78 -1.86
CA HIS A 55 -6.83 -3.65 -3.15
C HIS A 55 -6.37 -2.39 -3.90
N ASP A 56 -6.33 -1.24 -3.23
CA ASP A 56 -5.86 0.02 -3.81
C ASP A 56 -4.40 -0.07 -4.31
N VAL A 57 -3.51 -0.73 -3.55
CA VAL A 57 -2.11 -0.95 -3.96
C VAL A 57 -2.02 -1.89 -5.16
N LEU A 58 -2.84 -2.93 -5.24
CA LEU A 58 -2.87 -3.82 -6.41
C LEU A 58 -3.32 -3.07 -7.67
N SER A 59 -4.38 -2.26 -7.56
CA SER A 59 -4.81 -1.39 -8.68
C SER A 59 -3.74 -0.39 -9.08
N LEU A 60 -3.03 0.19 -8.11
CA LEU A 60 -1.91 1.10 -8.40
C LEU A 60 -0.79 0.39 -9.18
N VAL A 61 -0.48 -0.87 -8.83
CA VAL A 61 0.52 -1.67 -9.54
C VAL A 61 0.08 -1.89 -10.99
N GLU A 62 -1.18 -2.27 -11.21
CA GLU A 62 -1.76 -2.43 -12.55
C GLU A 62 -1.65 -1.12 -13.36
N GLU A 63 -2.03 0.02 -12.78
CA GLU A 63 -1.91 1.34 -13.43
C GLU A 63 -0.47 1.66 -13.86
N THR A 64 0.53 1.30 -13.05
CA THR A 64 1.94 1.55 -13.38
C THR A 64 2.50 0.62 -14.44
N PHE A 65 1.85 -0.51 -14.71
CA PHE A 65 2.23 -1.44 -15.79
C PHE A 65 1.51 -1.14 -17.11
N GLU A 66 0.36 -0.46 -17.07
CA GLU A 66 -0.39 -0.05 -18.26
C GLU A 66 0.03 1.33 -18.81
N SER A 67 0.88 2.07 -18.09
CA SER A 67 1.39 3.40 -18.46
C SER A 67 2.75 3.33 -19.18
#